data_AF-A0A9D1N004-F1
#
_entry.id   AF-A0A9D1N004-F1
#
_cell.length_a   1.000
_cell.length_b   1.000
_cell.length_c   1.000
_cell.angle_alpha   90.00
_cell.angle_beta   90.00
_cell.angle_gamma   90.00
#
_symmetry.space_group_name_H-M   'P 1'
#
loop_
_entity.id
_entity.type
_entity.pdbx_description
1 polymer ?
#
loop_
_entity_poly.entity_id
_entity_poly.type
_entity_poly.pdbx_seq_one_letter_code
_entity_poly.pdbx_strand_id
1 'polypeptide(L)'
;MSIDLDNLEMTYKKIYEVSVQIAQLIDRQIYTELVTFMSKKEQLFKEAGNLIEKVKAKNEDTSRLVEICTKIQKQEQENIVALSMVRDEIKKELGKTAKSSKLISAYSNAELKQGNILDYRQ
;
A
#
# COMPACT_ATOMS: atom_id res chain seq x y z
N MET A 1 -31.18 -21.89 0.40
CA MET A 1 -30.18 -20.81 0.55
C MET A 1 -30.27 -19.91 -0.67
N SER A 2 -30.10 -18.60 -0.50
CA SER A 2 -30.16 -17.66 -1.61
C SER A 2 -28.81 -17.63 -2.34
N ILE A 3 -28.87 -17.82 -3.65
CA ILE A 3 -27.70 -17.80 -4.53
C ILE A 3 -26.96 -16.46 -4.42
N ASP A 4 -27.67 -15.34 -4.24
CA ASP A 4 -27.06 -14.02 -4.14
C ASP A 4 -26.28 -13.84 -2.83
N LEU A 5 -26.81 -14.34 -1.71
CA LEU A 5 -26.12 -14.31 -0.41
C LEU A 5 -24.94 -15.27 -0.35
N ASP A 6 -25.04 -16.45 -0.98
CA ASP A 6 -23.92 -17.40 -1.11
C ASP A 6 -22.81 -16.79 -1.97
N ASN A 7 -23.15 -16.11 -3.07
CA ASN A 7 -22.20 -15.39 -3.91
C ASN A 7 -21.55 -14.22 -3.14
N LEU A 8 -22.31 -13.45 -2.38
CA LEU A 8 -21.79 -12.37 -1.55
C LEU A 8 -20.78 -12.88 -0.52
N GLU A 9 -21.11 -13.99 0.17
CA GLU A 9 -20.20 -14.64 1.11
C GLU A 9 -18.90 -15.08 0.44
N MET A 10 -19.01 -15.70 -0.75
CA MET A 10 -17.84 -16.13 -1.51
C MET A 10 -16.97 -14.95 -1.93
N THR A 11 -17.57 -13.84 -2.35
CA THR A 11 -16.85 -12.63 -2.71
C THR A 11 -16.15 -12.02 -1.50
N TYR A 12 -16.78 -12.01 -0.32
CA TYR A 12 -16.11 -11.60 0.92
C TYR A 12 -14.93 -12.50 1.31
N LYS A 13 -15.05 -13.83 1.15
CA LYS A 13 -13.92 -14.75 1.37
C LYS A 13 -12.75 -14.44 0.44
N LYS A 14 -13.01 -14.18 -0.85
CA LYS A 14 -11.99 -13.76 -1.82
C LYS A 14 -11.35 -12.42 -1.46
N ILE A 15 -12.13 -11.44 -1.01
CA ILE A 15 -11.61 -10.16 -0.54
C ILE A 15 -10.63 -10.39 0.61
N TYR A 16 -11.04 -11.17 1.62
CA TYR A 16 -10.19 -11.48 2.76
C TYR A 16 -8.88 -12.17 2.34
N GLU A 17 -8.96 -13.16 1.44
CA GLU A 17 -7.77 -13.84 0.92
C GLU A 17 -6.81 -12.86 0.23
N VAL A 18 -7.33 -11.98 -0.64
CA VAL A 18 -6.52 -10.96 -1.31
C VAL A 18 -5.95 -9.95 -0.30
N SER A 19 -6.69 -9.58 0.75
CA SER A 19 -6.19 -8.73 1.83
C SER A 19 -5.01 -9.37 2.57
N VAL A 20 -5.04 -10.68 2.81
CA VAL A 20 -3.91 -11.42 3.40
C VAL A 20 -2.72 -11.50 2.44
N GLN A 21 -2.96 -11.73 1.14
CA GLN A 21 -1.90 -11.74 0.13
C GLN A 21 -1.22 -10.37 0.02
N ILE A 22 -1.99 -9.28 0.10
CA ILE A 22 -1.48 -7.91 0.18
C ILE A 22 -0.54 -7.75 1.38
N ALA A 23 -0.93 -8.24 2.56
CA ALA A 23 -0.08 -8.19 3.76
C ALA A 23 1.28 -8.88 3.52
N GLN A 24 1.26 -10.06 2.89
CA GLN A 24 2.48 -10.82 2.57
C GLN A 24 3.37 -10.10 1.55
N LEU A 25 2.79 -9.42 0.56
CA LEU A 25 3.54 -8.63 -0.42
C LEU A 25 4.19 -7.41 0.23
N ILE A 26 3.50 -6.75 1.17
CA ILE A 26 4.06 -5.63 1.95
C ILE A 26 5.25 -6.11 2.79
N ASP A 27 5.09 -7.20 3.52
CA ASP A 27 6.15 -7.78 4.37
C ASP A 27 7.40 -8.16 3.56
N ARG A 28 7.20 -8.73 2.37
CA ARG A 28 8.29 -9.08 1.44
C ARG A 28 8.81 -7.91 0.60
N GLN A 29 8.25 -6.72 0.76
CA GLN A 29 8.60 -5.50 0.01
C GLN A 29 8.45 -5.65 -1.52
N ILE A 30 7.54 -6.49 -1.99
CA ILE A 30 7.28 -6.75 -3.41
C ILE A 30 6.22 -5.75 -3.92
N TYR A 31 6.61 -4.49 -4.05
CA TYR A 31 5.67 -3.39 -4.37
C TYR A 31 5.17 -3.39 -5.82
N THR A 32 5.90 -4.02 -6.75
CA THR A 32 5.52 -4.12 -8.16
C THR A 32 4.23 -4.93 -8.34
N GLU A 33 4.13 -6.07 -7.65
CA GLU A 33 2.95 -6.93 -7.70
C GLU A 33 1.83 -6.43 -6.79
N LEU A 34 2.17 -5.71 -5.71
CA LEU A 34 1.21 -5.14 -4.77
C LEU A 34 0.10 -4.33 -5.46
N VAL A 35 0.46 -3.51 -6.46
CA VAL A 35 -0.50 -2.69 -7.21
C VAL A 35 -1.56 -3.56 -7.90
N THR A 36 -1.14 -4.67 -8.53
CA THR A 36 -2.04 -5.61 -9.20
C THR A 36 -3.05 -6.23 -8.22
N PHE A 37 -2.60 -6.63 -7.03
CA PHE A 37 -3.49 -7.21 -6.02
C PHE A 37 -4.43 -6.16 -5.41
N MET A 38 -3.99 -4.91 -5.24
CA MET A 38 -4.87 -3.81 -4.83
C MET A 38 -5.98 -3.56 -5.87
N SER A 39 -5.64 -3.53 -7.17
CA SER A 39 -6.66 -3.40 -8.23
C SER A 39 -7.63 -4.57 -8.27
N LYS A 40 -7.14 -5.81 -8.09
CA LYS A 40 -7.99 -7.00 -7.97
C LYS A 40 -8.95 -6.89 -6.78
N LYS A 41 -8.46 -6.43 -5.63
CA LYS A 41 -9.29 -6.20 -4.44
C LYS A 41 -10.38 -5.16 -4.68
N GLU A 42 -10.04 -4.07 -5.36
CA GLU A 42 -11.01 -3.01 -5.71
C GLU A 42 -12.15 -3.55 -6.61
N GLN A 43 -11.83 -4.41 -7.58
CA GLN A 43 -12.83 -5.06 -8.42
C GLN A 43 -13.78 -5.95 -7.60
N LEU A 44 -13.25 -6.72 -6.66
CA LEU A 44 -14.05 -7.56 -5.76
C LEU A 44 -14.96 -6.72 -4.85
N PHE A 45 -14.51 -5.57 -4.36
CA PHE A 45 -15.36 -4.65 -3.59
C PHE A 45 -16.52 -4.09 -4.43
N LYS A 46 -16.27 -3.75 -5.70
CA LYS A 46 -17.34 -3.32 -6.62
C LYS A 46 -18.37 -4.44 -6.85
N GLU A 47 -17.90 -5.67 -7.06
CA GLU A 47 -18.77 -6.84 -7.19
C GLU A 47 -19.61 -7.08 -5.93
N ALA A 48 -18.98 -7.04 -4.76
CA ALA A 48 -19.67 -7.17 -3.47
C ALA A 48 -20.71 -6.07 -3.24
N GLY A 49 -20.43 -4.84 -3.68
CA GLY A 49 -21.36 -3.70 -3.68
C GLY A 49 -22.65 -4.01 -4.44
N ASN A 50 -22.52 -4.54 -5.66
CA ASN A 50 -23.68 -4.91 -6.48
C ASN A 50 -24.48 -6.07 -5.86
N LEU A 51 -23.78 -7.05 -5.26
CA LEU A 51 -24.42 -8.20 -4.62
C LEU A 51 -25.17 -7.79 -3.34
N ILE A 52 -24.61 -6.89 -2.52
CA ILE A 52 -25.28 -6.47 -1.29
C ILE A 52 -26.55 -5.66 -1.56
N GLU A 53 -26.62 -4.90 -2.65
CA GLU A 53 -27.85 -4.23 -3.06
C GLU A 53 -28.96 -5.24 -3.39
N LYS A 54 -28.64 -6.33 -4.09
CA LYS A 54 -29.59 -7.40 -4.41
C LYS A 54 -30.07 -8.15 -3.16
N VAL A 55 -29.15 -8.48 -2.26
CA VAL A 55 -29.44 -9.15 -0.98
C VAL A 55 -30.33 -8.27 -0.11
N LYS A 56 -30.06 -6.96 -0.04
CA LYS A 56 -30.90 -5.99 0.67
C LYS A 56 -32.28 -5.86 0.06
N ALA A 57 -32.40 -5.80 -1.27
CA ALA A 57 -33.69 -5.72 -1.96
C ALA A 57 -34.60 -6.93 -1.65
N LYS A 58 -34.00 -8.07 -1.30
CA LYS A 58 -34.70 -9.31 -0.93
C LYS A 58 -34.91 -9.46 0.59
N ASN A 59 -34.50 -8.49 1.41
CA ASN A 59 -34.56 -8.54 2.88
C ASN A 59 -33.95 -9.82 3.47
N GLU A 60 -32.85 -10.30 2.89
CA GLU A 60 -32.21 -11.52 3.37
C GLU A 60 -31.42 -11.30 4.66
N ASP A 61 -31.40 -12.32 5.52
CA ASP A 61 -30.61 -12.29 6.75
C ASP A 61 -29.10 -12.38 6.43
N THR A 62 -28.39 -11.31 6.76
CA THR A 62 -26.93 -11.19 6.53
C THR A 62 -26.10 -11.46 7.78
N SER A 63 -26.71 -11.92 8.88
CA SER A 63 -26.03 -12.13 10.17
C SER A 63 -24.80 -13.06 10.06
N ARG A 64 -24.85 -14.08 9.18
CA ARG A 64 -23.72 -14.98 8.93
C ARG A 64 -22.50 -14.31 8.28
N LEU A 65 -22.69 -13.14 7.65
CA LEU A 65 -21.60 -12.40 7.00
C LEU A 65 -20.82 -11.50 7.95
N VAL A 66 -21.34 -11.27 9.17
CA VAL A 66 -20.72 -10.36 10.14
C VAL A 66 -19.28 -10.77 10.46
N GLU A 67 -19.04 -12.06 10.69
CA GLU A 67 -17.72 -12.57 11.04
C GLU A 67 -16.68 -12.29 9.94
N ILE A 68 -17.01 -12.57 8.68
CA ILE A 68 -16.07 -12.35 7.57
C ILE A 68 -15.84 -10.84 7.32
N CYS A 69 -16.87 -10.00 7.49
CA CYS A 69 -16.72 -8.55 7.42
C CYS A 69 -15.77 -8.01 8.49
N THR A 70 -15.89 -8.48 9.74
CA THR A 70 -14.97 -8.10 10.83
C THR A 70 -13.54 -8.55 10.52
N LYS A 71 -13.35 -9.77 9.99
CA LYS A 71 -12.02 -10.26 9.57
C LYS A 71 -11.40 -9.39 8.49
N ILE A 72 -12.17 -9.02 7.47
CA ILE A 72 -11.72 -8.10 6.41
C ILE A 72 -11.32 -6.76 7.01
N GLN A 73 -12.18 -6.14 7.84
CA GLN A 73 -11.91 -4.84 8.44
C GLN A 73 -10.62 -4.84 9.27
N LYS A 74 -10.41 -5.88 10.07
CA LYS A 74 -9.19 -6.04 10.86
C LYS A 74 -7.95 -6.15 9.96
N GLN A 75 -8.01 -7.01 8.94
CA GLN A 75 -6.88 -7.22 8.03
C GLN A 75 -6.53 -5.94 7.24
N GLU A 76 -7.54 -5.20 6.80
CA GLU A 76 -7.34 -3.93 6.09
C GLU A 76 -6.70 -2.87 6.98
N GLN A 77 -7.07 -2.81 8.26
CA GLN A 77 -6.44 -1.90 9.21
C GLN A 77 -4.96 -2.25 9.43
N GLU A 78 -4.64 -3.53 9.56
CA GLU A 78 -3.25 -4.02 9.66
C GLU A 78 -2.44 -3.65 8.40
N ASN A 79 -3.03 -3.83 7.20
CA ASN A 79 -2.39 -3.46 5.93
C ASN A 79 -2.12 -1.95 5.84
N ILE A 80 -3.05 -1.11 6.29
CA ILE A 80 -2.88 0.35 6.31
C ILE A 80 -1.72 0.75 7.23
N VAL A 81 -1.62 0.14 8.41
CA VAL A 81 -0.52 0.40 9.35
C VAL A 81 0.82 -0.01 8.72
N ALA A 82 0.91 -1.20 8.13
CA ALA A 82 2.12 -1.68 7.48
C ALA A 82 2.57 -0.76 6.33
N LEU A 83 1.66 -0.35 5.44
CA LEU A 83 1.96 0.61 4.37
C LEU A 83 2.38 1.98 4.89
N SER A 84 1.82 2.43 6.01
CA SER A 84 2.19 3.70 6.63
C SER A 84 3.64 3.66 7.16
N MET A 85 4.05 2.54 7.75
CA MET A 85 5.44 2.35 8.19
C MET A 85 6.41 2.37 6.99
N VAL A 86 6.09 1.62 5.94
CA VAL A 86 6.87 1.62 4.69
C VAL A 86 7.01 3.03 4.10
N ARG A 87 5.91 3.79 4.04
CA ARG A 87 5.91 5.18 3.57
C ARG A 87 6.88 6.04 4.37
N ASP A 88 6.89 5.90 5.69
CA ASP A 88 7.71 6.74 6.56
C ASP A 88 9.20 6.38 6.46
N GLU A 89 9.53 5.11 6.25
CA GLU A 89 10.89 4.65 5.91
C GLU A 89 11.37 5.23 4.57
N ILE A 90 10.55 5.14 3.52
CA ILE A 90 10.88 5.71 2.20
C ILE A 90 11.09 7.23 2.30
N LYS A 91 10.25 7.95 3.05
CA LYS A 91 10.43 9.39 3.29
C LYS A 91 11.77 9.70 3.95
N LYS A 92 12.20 8.88 4.91
CA LYS A 92 13.49 9.04 5.59
C LYS A 92 14.66 8.84 4.63
N GLU A 93 14.63 7.79 3.82
CA GLU A 93 15.68 7.53 2.81
C GLU A 93 15.72 8.59 1.70
N LEU A 94 14.56 9.07 1.26
CA LEU A 94 14.48 10.19 0.33
C LEU A 94 15.12 11.46 0.92
N GLY A 95 14.85 11.75 2.20
CA GLY A 95 15.46 12.87 2.90
C GLY A 95 16.99 12.78 3.00
N LYS A 96 17.55 11.58 3.21
CA LYS A 96 19.00 11.35 3.17
C LYS A 96 19.56 11.57 1.77
N THR A 97 18.90 11.02 0.75
CA THR A 97 19.31 11.14 -0.66
C THR A 97 19.32 12.60 -1.11
N ALA A 98 18.30 13.37 -0.73
CA ALA A 98 18.25 14.80 -1.02
C ALA A 98 19.40 15.59 -0.37
N LYS A 99 19.81 15.24 0.86
CA LYS A 99 20.99 15.84 1.50
C LYS A 99 22.28 15.48 0.77
N SER A 100 22.46 14.20 0.41
CA SER A 100 23.60 13.75 -0.39
C SER A 100 23.68 14.48 -1.74
N SER A 101 22.55 14.66 -2.43
CA SER A 101 22.49 15.41 -3.68
C SER A 101 22.92 16.86 -3.50
N LYS A 102 22.51 17.53 -2.41
CA LYS A 102 22.96 18.91 -2.11
C LYS A 102 24.46 18.97 -1.87
N LEU A 103 25.02 18.01 -1.14
CA LEU A 103 26.46 17.92 -0.91
C LEU A 103 27.22 17.74 -2.23
N ILE A 104 26.80 16.78 -3.07
CA ILE A 104 27.40 16.55 -4.39
C ILE A 104 27.35 17.82 -5.23
N SER A 105 26.22 18.52 -5.29
CA SER A 105 26.15 19.79 -6.02
C SER A 105 27.09 20.86 -5.46
N ALA A 106 27.28 20.92 -4.14
CA ALA A 106 28.22 21.86 -3.52
C ALA A 106 29.68 21.51 -3.83
N TYR A 107 30.03 20.22 -3.89
CA TYR A 107 31.37 19.78 -4.32
C TYR A 107 31.61 20.01 -5.81
N SER A 108 30.63 19.74 -6.67
CA SER A 108 30.76 19.98 -8.11
C SER A 108 30.83 21.47 -8.47
N ASN A 109 30.23 22.34 -7.65
CA ASN A 109 30.27 23.80 -7.82
C ASN A 109 31.38 24.47 -7.01
N ALA A 110 32.09 23.74 -6.15
CA ALA A 110 33.30 24.24 -5.52
C ALA A 110 34.38 24.25 -6.61
N GLU A 111 34.57 25.43 -7.22
CA GLU A 111 35.74 25.67 -8.05
C GLU A 111 36.97 25.10 -7.35
N LEU A 112 37.73 24.27 -8.08
CA LEU A 112 39.14 24.03 -7.78
C LEU A 112 39.79 25.41 -7.78
N LYS A 113 39.80 26.10 -6.64
CA LYS A 113 40.72 27.18 -6.39
C LYS A 113 42.10 26.54 -6.45
N GLN A 114 42.66 26.46 -7.66
CA GLN A 114 44.08 26.36 -7.88
C GLN A 114 44.66 27.60 -7.20
N GLY A 115 44.94 27.49 -5.91
CA GLY A 115 45.82 28.42 -5.25
C GLY A 115 47.13 28.35 -6.00
N ASN A 116 47.49 29.42 -6.70
CA ASN A 116 48.82 29.56 -7.24
C ASN A 116 49.79 29.43 -6.06
N ILE A 117 50.59 28.36 -6.05
CA ILE A 117 51.65 28.09 -5.07
C ILE A 117 52.66 29.26 -4.97
N LEU A 118 52.59 30.23 -5.88
CA LEU A 118 53.44 31.41 -5.96
C LEU A 118 53.00 32.60 -5.09
N ASP A 119 51.79 32.62 -4.51
CA ASP A 119 51.33 33.75 -3.67
C ASP A 119 51.99 33.81 -2.28
N TYR A 120 52.84 32.86 -1.92
CA TYR A 120 53.57 32.84 -0.64
C TYR A 120 54.95 33.52 -0.67
N ARG A 121 55.30 34.24 -1.74
CA ARG A 121 56.55 35.02 -1.81
C ARG A 121 56.33 36.44 -2.31
N GLN A 122 55.82 37.32 -1.46
CA GLN A 122 56.24 38.74 -1.39
C GLN A 122 56.13 39.24 0.06
#